data_AF-A0A453L598-F1
#
_entry.id   AF-A0A453L598-F1
#
_cell.length_a   1.000
_cell.length_b   1.000
_cell.length_c   1.000
_cell.angle_alpha   90.00
_cell.angle_beta   90.00
_cell.angle_gamma   90.00
#
_symmetry.space_group_name_H-M   'P 1'
#
loop_
_entity.id
_entity.type
_entity.pdbx_description
1 polymer ?
#
loop_
_entity_poly.entity_id
_entity_poly.type
_entity_poly.pdbx_seq_one_letter_code
_entity_poly.pdbx_strand_id
1 'polypeptide(L)'
;LQIGLRWRTEKEVISGKGQFICGNRHCDEKHGLGSYEVNFSYVEAGEQKQALVKLVACKRCAEKLAYKRLKEKEKEKEEDPYGEKEIELKDRDK
;
A
#
# COMPACT_ATOMS: atom_id res chain seq x y z
N LEU A 1 6.28 9.39 -6.52
CA LEU A 1 6.75 8.09 -5.99
C LEU A 1 6.27 7.00 -6.93
N GLN A 2 7.16 6.18 -7.49
CA GLN A 2 6.78 5.02 -8.30
C GLN A 2 7.00 3.76 -7.46
N ILE A 3 6.01 2.87 -7.43
CA ILE A 3 6.02 1.64 -6.63
C ILE A 3 5.95 0.47 -7.60
N GLY A 4 6.84 -0.49 -7.43
CA GLY A 4 6.88 -1.71 -8.22
C GLY A 4 7.01 -2.94 -7.32
N LEU A 5 6.35 -4.02 -7.69
CA LEU A 5 6.52 -5.33 -7.07
C LEU A 5 7.45 -6.18 -7.92
N ARG A 6 8.13 -7.12 -7.27
CA ARG A 6 8.99 -8.11 -7.93
C ARG A 6 9.04 -9.40 -7.14
N TRP A 7 9.50 -10.45 -7.80
CA TRP A 7 9.86 -11.70 -7.14
C TRP A 7 11.08 -11.51 -6.23
N ARG A 8 11.08 -12.25 -5.12
CA ARG A 8 12.21 -12.34 -4.20
C ARG A 8 13.27 -13.27 -4.78
N THR A 9 14.53 -12.95 -4.53
CA THR A 9 15.65 -13.84 -4.85
C THR A 9 15.79 -14.95 -3.81
N GLU A 10 16.50 -16.03 -4.14
CA GLU A 10 16.78 -17.13 -3.20
C GLU A 10 17.39 -16.60 -1.88
N LYS A 11 18.38 -15.72 -1.97
CA LYS A 11 19.03 -15.11 -0.80
C LYS A 11 18.03 -14.36 0.09
N GLU A 12 17.10 -13.64 -0.52
CA GLU A 12 16.06 -12.89 0.21
C GLU A 12 15.05 -13.81 0.88
N VAL A 13 14.71 -14.93 0.23
CA VAL A 13 13.84 -15.96 0.82
C VAL A 13 14.53 -16.59 2.03
N ILE A 14 15.78 -17.02 1.88
CA ILE A 14 16.58 -17.61 2.96
C ILE A 14 16.77 -16.62 4.13
N SER A 15 16.99 -15.33 3.83
CA SER A 15 17.14 -14.31 4.88
C SER A 15 15.82 -13.89 5.54
N GLY A 16 14.67 -14.39 5.08
CA GLY A 16 13.36 -14.03 5.62
C GLY A 16 12.82 -12.66 5.20
N LYS A 17 13.28 -12.11 4.06
CA LYS A 17 12.82 -10.80 3.56
C LYS A 17 11.37 -10.89 3.08
N GLY A 18 10.55 -9.95 3.54
CA GLY A 18 9.09 -9.98 3.37
C GLY A 18 8.36 -10.94 4.30
N GLN A 19 9.01 -11.45 5.34
CA GLN A 19 8.38 -12.26 6.40
C GLN A 19 8.84 -11.80 7.79
N PHE A 20 10.14 -11.89 8.06
CA PHE A 20 10.77 -11.46 9.32
C PHE A 20 11.55 -10.14 9.16
N ILE A 21 11.73 -9.69 7.93
CA ILE A 21 12.39 -8.43 7.56
C ILE A 21 11.45 -7.70 6.60
N CYS A 22 11.43 -6.37 6.65
CA CYS A 22 10.65 -5.55 5.73
C CYS A 22 10.87 -5.96 4.26
N GLY A 23 9.78 -6.13 3.51
CA GLY A 23 9.83 -6.56 2.10
C GLY A 23 10.36 -5.49 1.12
N ASN A 24 10.63 -4.27 1.56
CA ASN A 24 11.23 -3.26 0.72
C ASN A 24 12.71 -3.61 0.46
N ARG A 25 13.12 -3.64 -0.81
CA ARG A 25 14.48 -3.98 -1.26
C ARG A 25 15.57 -3.24 -0.46
N HIS A 26 15.37 -1.95 -0.18
CA HIS A 26 16.35 -1.09 0.48
C HIS A 26 16.04 -0.84 1.96
N CYS A 27 15.35 -1.78 2.61
CA CYS A 27 15.02 -1.73 4.03
C CYS A 27 15.32 -3.07 4.68
N ASP A 28 15.99 -3.05 5.83
CA ASP A 28 16.33 -4.25 6.60
C ASP A 28 15.75 -4.19 8.03
N GLU A 29 14.72 -3.36 8.23
CA GLU A 29 13.97 -3.27 9.48
C GLU A 29 13.31 -4.62 9.82
N LYS A 30 13.40 -5.01 11.09
CA LYS A 30 12.88 -6.28 11.63
C LYS A 30 11.73 -6.08 12.61
N HIS A 31 11.55 -4.86 13.11
CA HIS A 31 10.52 -4.52 14.08
C HIS A 31 9.38 -3.71 13.46
N GLY A 32 8.22 -3.73 14.13
CA GLY A 32 7.05 -2.98 13.67
C GLY A 32 6.59 -3.37 12.26
N LEU A 33 6.71 -4.67 11.93
CA LEU A 33 6.26 -5.22 10.66
C LEU A 33 4.75 -5.43 10.68
N GLY A 34 4.09 -5.00 9.62
CA GLY A 34 2.66 -5.23 9.38
C GLY A 34 2.44 -5.93 8.06
N SER A 35 1.31 -6.63 7.95
CA SER A 35 0.81 -7.17 6.68
C SER A 35 -0.14 -6.16 6.04
N TYR A 36 0.06 -5.85 4.77
CA TYR A 36 -0.76 -4.91 4.02
C TYR A 36 -1.25 -5.59 2.75
N GLU A 37 -2.51 -5.36 2.40
CA GLU A 37 -3.09 -5.84 1.15
C GLU A 37 -3.11 -4.70 0.14
N VAL A 38 -2.58 -4.97 -1.04
CA VAL A 38 -2.54 -3.99 -2.14
C VAL A 38 -3.09 -4.61 -3.40
N ASN A 39 -3.88 -3.83 -4.14
CA ASN A 39 -4.31 -4.23 -5.47
C ASN A 39 -3.14 -4.01 -6.44
N PHE A 40 -2.54 -5.10 -6.91
CA PHE A 40 -1.43 -5.10 -7.84
C PHE A 40 -1.96 -5.24 -9.27
N SER A 41 -1.83 -4.18 -10.06
CA SER A 41 -2.11 -4.20 -11.50
C SER A 41 -0.86 -4.55 -12.30
N TYR A 42 -0.96 -5.48 -13.24
CA TYR A 42 0.12 -5.91 -14.10
C TYR A 42 -0.38 -6.25 -15.51
N VAL A 43 0.52 -6.34 -16.48
CA VAL A 43 0.19 -6.73 -17.86
C VAL A 43 0.73 -8.13 -18.12
N GLU A 44 -0.12 -9.02 -18.61
CA GLU A 44 0.24 -10.38 -19.00
C GLU A 44 -0.38 -10.68 -20.36
N ALA A 45 0.43 -11.12 -21.32
CA ALA A 45 0.00 -11.38 -22.70
C ALA A 45 -0.73 -10.19 -23.38
N GLY A 46 -0.38 -8.95 -23.02
CA GLY A 46 -1.02 -7.73 -23.55
C GLY A 46 -2.31 -7.34 -22.83
N GLU A 47 -2.78 -8.13 -21.87
CA GLU A 47 -3.98 -7.86 -21.09
C GLU A 47 -3.64 -7.23 -19.74
N GLN A 48 -4.41 -6.22 -19.33
CA GLN A 48 -4.32 -5.67 -17.98
C GLN A 48 -5.03 -6.61 -16.99
N LYS A 49 -4.30 -7.06 -15.97
CA LYS A 49 -4.78 -7.93 -14.91
C LYS A 49 -4.58 -7.26 -13.55
N GLN A 50 -5.35 -7.70 -12.57
CA GLN A 50 -5.27 -7.23 -11.19
C GLN A 50 -5.25 -8.42 -10.23
N ALA A 51 -4.48 -8.31 -9.16
CA ALA A 51 -4.44 -9.30 -8.09
C ALA A 51 -4.30 -8.59 -6.74
N LEU A 52 -5.11 -8.99 -5.76
CA LEU A 52 -4.91 -8.57 -4.38
C LEU A 52 -3.73 -9.36 -3.79
N VAL A 53 -2.66 -8.65 -3.43
CA VAL A 53 -1.45 -9.28 -2.87
C VAL A 53 -1.19 -8.79 -1.45
N LYS A 54 -0.72 -9.70 -0.60
CA LYS A 54 -0.31 -9.41 0.77
C LYS A 54 1.20 -9.18 0.83
N LEU A 55 1.61 -8.08 1.44
CA LEU A 55 3.02 -7.71 1.62
C LEU A 55 3.32 -7.44 3.10
N VAL A 56 4.55 -7.76 3.52
CA VAL A 56 5.03 -7.43 4.86
C VAL A 56 5.97 -6.23 4.77
N ALA A 57 5.66 -5.16 5.49
CA ALA A 57 6.48 -3.94 5.52
C ALA A 57 6.52 -3.32 6.92
N CYS A 58 7.58 -2.55 7.21
CA CYS A 58 7.58 -1.70 8.40
C CYS A 58 6.69 -0.48 8.19
N LYS A 59 6.23 0.15 9.28
CA LYS A 59 5.35 1.34 9.26
C LYS A 59 5.82 2.42 8.26
N ARG A 60 7.09 2.81 8.32
CA ARG A 60 7.70 3.81 7.42
C ARG A 60 7.59 3.45 5.94
N CYS A 61 7.73 2.17 5.60
CA CYS A 61 7.61 1.73 4.20
C CYS A 61 6.16 1.56 3.78
N ALA A 62 5.25 1.20 4.70
CA ALA A 62 3.84 1.09 4.43
C ALA A 62 3.18 2.44 4.13
N GLU A 63 3.58 3.50 4.82
CA GLU A 63 3.13 4.87 4.53
C GLU A 63 3.42 5.28 3.07
N LYS A 64 4.57 4.83 2.54
CA LYS A 64 4.94 5.07 1.13
C LYS A 64 4.01 4.35 0.15
N LEU A 65 3.41 3.22 0.52
CA LEU A 65 2.45 2.49 -0.30
C LEU A 65 1.14 3.25 -0.46
N ALA A 66 0.70 3.94 0.60
CA ALA A 66 -0.53 4.71 0.61
C ALA A 66 -0.36 6.17 0.15
N TYR A 67 0.89 6.65 0.00
CA TYR A 67 1.20 8.07 -0.22
C TYR A 67 0.37 8.75 -1.32
N LYS A 68 0.21 8.09 -2.48
CA LYS A 68 -0.54 8.69 -3.59
C LYS A 68 -2.02 8.90 -3.22
N ARG A 69 -2.66 7.88 -2.66
CA ARG A 69 -4.06 7.92 -2.22
C ARG A 69 -4.27 8.93 -1.08
N LEU A 70 -3.34 8.99 -0.13
CA LEU A 70 -3.41 9.96 0.96
C LEU A 70 -3.33 11.39 0.43
N LYS A 71 -2.40 11.66 -0.49
CA LYS A 71 -2.23 12.98 -1.09
C LYS A 71 -3.40 13.38 -1.99
N GLU A 72 -4.01 12.44 -2.69
CA GLU A 72 -5.24 12.66 -3.46
C GLU A 72 -6.40 13.04 -2.52
N LYS A 73 -6.58 12.31 -1.41
CA LYS A 73 -7.59 12.64 -0.39
C LYS A 73 -7.36 13.98 0.31
N GLU A 74 -6.10 14.34 0.60
CA GLU A 74 -5.77 15.64 1.19
C GLU A 74 -6.20 16.78 0.25
N LYS A 75 -5.95 16.63 -1.05
CA LYS A 75 -6.40 17.61 -2.06
C LYS A 75 -7.91 17.67 -2.18
N GLU A 76 -8.60 16.52 -2.19
CA GLU A 76 -10.07 16.49 -2.22
C GLU A 76 -10.67 17.22 -1.01
N LYS A 77 -10.10 17.05 0.19
CA LYS A 77 -10.52 17.79 1.39
C LYS A 77 -10.23 19.29 1.33
N GLU A 78 -9.14 19.69 0.69
CA GLU A 78 -8.84 21.12 0.46
C GLU A 78 -9.79 21.74 -0.56
N GLU A 79 -10.20 20.98 -1.59
CA GLU A 79 -11.12 21.41 -2.64
C GLU A 79 -12.59 21.42 -2.19
N ASP A 80 -13.00 20.50 -1.30
CA ASP A 80 -14.32 20.47 -0.67
C ASP A 80 -14.25 20.15 0.85
N PRO A 81 -14.04 21.18 1.69
CA PRO A 81 -13.98 21.02 3.15
C PRO A 81 -15.31 20.63 3.80
N TYR A 82 -16.43 20.69 3.07
CA TYR A 82 -17.79 20.55 3.61
C TYR A 82 -18.46 19.22 3.21
N GLY A 83 -18.03 18.56 2.13
CA GLY A 83 -18.59 17.30 1.64
C GLY A 83 -18.54 16.13 2.64
N GLU A 84 -17.47 15.99 3.44
CA GLU A 84 -17.38 14.90 4.43
C GLU A 84 -18.44 15.00 5.55
N LYS A 85 -18.79 16.22 5.97
CA LYS A 85 -19.84 16.43 6.99
C LYS A 85 -21.22 16.03 6.47
N GLU A 86 -21.49 16.26 5.19
CA GLU A 86 -22.78 15.93 4.59
C GLU A 86 -22.98 14.41 4.44
N ILE A 87 -21.89 13.66 4.23
CA ILE A 87 -21.92 12.19 4.19
C ILE A 87 -22.14 11.62 5.60
N GLU A 88 -21.43 12.11 6.62
CA GLU A 88 -21.62 11.70 8.03
C GLU A 88 -23.03 12.02 8.56
N LEU A 89 -23.62 13.15 8.15
CA LEU A 89 -25.00 13.51 8.47
C LEU A 89 -25.98 12.49 7.85
N LYS A 90 -25.81 12.17 6.56
CA LYS A 90 -26.67 11.21 5.85
C LYS A 90 -26.54 9.78 6.37
N ASP A 91 -25.36 9.37 6.84
CA ASP A 91 -25.15 8.03 7.43
C ASP A 91 -25.70 7.92 8.87
N ARG A 92 -25.87 9.05 9.58
CA ARG A 92 -26.51 9.09 10.91
C ARG A 92 -28.04 9.06 10.86
N ASP A 93 -28.62 9.50 9.75
CA ASP A 93 -30.07 9.54 9.53
C ASP A 93 -30.63 8.20 8.97
N LYS A 94 -29.83 7.12 8.97
CA LYS A 94 -30.20 5.78 8.45
C LYS A 94 -30.27 4.71 9.54
#